data_AF-A0A931YHT2-F1
#
_entry.id   AF-A0A931YHT2-F1
#
_cell.length_a   1.000
_cell.length_b   1.000
_cell.length_c   1.000
_cell.angle_alpha   90.00
_cell.angle_beta   90.00
_cell.angle_gamma   90.00
#
_symmetry.space_group_name_H-M   'P 1'
#
loop_
_entity.id
_entity.type
_entity.pdbx_description
1 polymer ?
#
loop_
_entity_poly.entity_id
_entity_poly.type
_entity_poly.pdbx_seq_one_letter_code
_entity_poly.pdbx_strand_id
1 'polypeptide(L)'
;MRHALPVIQPDSPAEPQGRKPAWLKVRAPGGPGYMRLKALMRAQNLHTVCEEARCPNIGECWEDRTATFMILGDVCTRRCGFCAVSHGRPTWE
;
A
#
# COMPACT_ATOMS: atom_id res chain seq x y z
N MET A 1 -5.79 5.12 -33.07
CA MET A 1 -5.23 6.42 -32.68
C MET A 1 -4.39 6.19 -31.42
N ARG A 2 -3.07 6.27 -31.52
CA ARG A 2 -2.16 6.10 -30.38
C ARG A 2 -2.08 7.43 -29.67
N HIS A 3 -2.94 7.67 -28.69
CA HIS A 3 -2.73 8.81 -27.78
C HIS A 3 -1.48 8.47 -26.95
N ALA A 4 -0.38 9.16 -27.24
CA ALA A 4 0.81 9.10 -26.41
C ALA A 4 0.44 9.63 -25.02
N LEU A 5 0.66 8.82 -24.00
CA LEU A 5 0.49 9.26 -22.62
C LEU A 5 1.53 10.35 -22.34
N PRO A 6 1.14 11.46 -21.68
CA PRO A 6 2.08 12.53 -21.38
C PRO A 6 3.18 12.03 -20.45
N VAL A 7 4.44 12.27 -20.83
CA VAL A 7 5.60 12.05 -19.97
C VAL A 7 5.64 13.20 -18.97
N ILE A 8 5.38 12.91 -17.71
CA ILE A 8 5.43 13.90 -16.62
C ILE A 8 6.90 14.28 -16.41
N GLN A 9 7.24 15.56 -16.62
CA GLN A 9 8.58 16.08 -16.37
C GLN A 9 8.77 16.27 -14.85
N PRO A 10 9.95 15.91 -14.30
CA PRO A 10 10.19 15.90 -12.86
C PRO A 10 10.09 17.28 -12.19
N ASP A 11 10.29 18.36 -12.95
CA ASP A 11 10.33 19.74 -12.43
C ASP A 11 9.02 20.51 -12.64
N SER A 12 7.98 19.85 -13.17
CA SER A 12 6.67 20.49 -13.32
C SER A 12 6.01 20.65 -11.94
N PRO A 13 5.43 21.83 -11.63
CA PRO A 13 4.70 22.02 -10.39
C PRO A 13 3.61 20.94 -10.30
N ALA A 14 3.59 20.21 -9.20
CA ALA A 14 2.55 19.22 -8.95
C ALA A 14 1.21 19.96 -8.92
N GLU A 15 0.35 19.70 -9.91
CA GLU A 15 -1.01 20.21 -9.87
C GLU A 15 -1.67 19.73 -8.57
N PRO A 16 -2.50 20.57 -7.92
CA PRO A 16 -3.20 20.15 -6.71
C PRO A 16 -3.90 18.83 -7.00
N GLN A 17 -3.55 17.79 -6.25
CA GLN A 17 -4.11 16.46 -6.46
C GLN A 17 -5.62 16.53 -6.25
N GLY A 18 -6.36 16.62 -7.35
CA GLY A 18 -7.82 16.55 -7.34
C GLY A 18 -8.28 15.27 -6.67
N ARG A 19 -9.54 15.25 -6.23
CA ARG A 19 -10.13 14.02 -5.68
C ARG A 19 -9.96 12.88 -6.69
N LYS A 20 -9.56 11.70 -6.20
CA LYS A 20 -9.51 10.49 -7.02
C LYS A 20 -10.86 10.28 -7.73
N PRO A 21 -10.86 9.91 -9.03
CA PRO A 21 -12.08 9.69 -9.79
C PRO A 21 -12.87 8.52 -9.20
N ALA A 22 -14.19 8.49 -9.44
CA ALA A 22 -15.09 7.50 -8.84
C ALA A 22 -14.68 6.05 -9.14
N TRP A 23 -14.22 5.77 -10.37
CA TRP A 23 -13.81 4.43 -10.80
C TRP A 23 -12.53 3.91 -10.11
N LEU A 24 -11.73 4.78 -9.48
CA LEU A 24 -10.50 4.41 -8.77
C LEU A 24 -10.75 4.17 -7.27
N LYS A 25 -11.99 4.34 -6.79
CA LYS A 25 -12.34 4.16 -5.37
C LYS A 25 -12.77 2.72 -5.11
N VAL A 26 -12.38 2.22 -3.94
CA VAL A 26 -12.76 0.90 -3.43
C VAL A 26 -13.55 1.05 -2.13
N ARG A 27 -14.29 0.02 -1.74
CA ARG A 27 -15.01 -0.02 -0.46
C ARG A 27 -14.00 -0.17 0.68
N ALA A 28 -14.32 0.44 1.83
CA ALA A 28 -13.51 0.26 3.02
C ALA A 28 -13.54 -1.22 3.47
N PRO A 29 -12.41 -1.78 3.94
CA PRO A 29 -12.36 -3.16 4.42
C PRO A 29 -13.12 -3.30 5.75
N GLY A 30 -13.61 -4.51 6.03
CA GLY A 30 -14.33 -4.79 7.28
C GLY A 30 -15.01 -6.16 7.38
N GLY A 31 -14.85 -7.02 6.38
CA GLY A 31 -15.38 -8.39 6.41
C GLY A 31 -14.68 -9.29 7.44
N PRO A 32 -15.27 -10.45 7.76
CA PRO A 32 -14.74 -11.36 8.76
C PRO A 32 -13.35 -11.92 8.41
N GLY A 33 -13.08 -12.21 7.13
CA GLY A 33 -11.76 -12.66 6.66
C GLY A 33 -10.70 -11.58 6.85
N TYR A 34 -11.00 -10.34 6.47
CA TYR A 34 -10.14 -9.18 6.75
C TYR A 34 -9.84 -9.03 8.25
N MET A 35 -10.86 -9.05 9.10
CA MET A 35 -10.69 -8.87 10.55
C MET A 35 -9.87 -10.00 11.18
N ARG A 36 -10.06 -11.24 10.72
CA ARG A 36 -9.28 -12.40 11.16
C ARG A 36 -7.80 -12.26 10.80
N LEU A 37 -7.48 -11.94 9.55
CA LEU A 37 -6.10 -11.75 9.12
C LEU A 37 -5.45 -10.57 9.85
N LYS A 38 -6.19 -9.46 10.03
CA LYS A 38 -5.71 -8.31 10.81
C LYS A 38 -5.33 -8.68 12.23
N ALA A 39 -6.18 -9.43 12.93
CA ALA A 39 -5.89 -9.90 14.28
C ALA A 39 -4.65 -10.82 14.28
N LEU A 40 -4.53 -11.72 13.31
CA LEU A 40 -3.39 -12.63 13.18
C LEU A 40 -2.07 -11.88 12.96
N MET A 41 -2.03 -10.91 12.04
CA MET A 41 -0.82 -10.13 11.77
C MET A 41 -0.31 -9.42 13.04
N ARG A 42 -1.23 -8.84 13.83
CA ARG A 42 -0.87 -8.19 15.10
C ARG A 42 -0.45 -9.18 16.17
N ALA A 43 -1.15 -10.31 16.30
CA ALA A 43 -0.81 -11.34 17.27
C ALA A 43 0.56 -11.97 17.02
N GLN A 44 0.99 -12.04 15.76
CA GLN A 44 2.26 -12.67 15.36
C GLN A 44 3.38 -11.66 15.08
N ASN A 45 3.14 -10.36 15.31
CA ASN A 45 4.08 -9.28 15.00
C ASN A 45 4.64 -9.37 13.56
N LEU A 46 3.74 -9.55 12.59
CA LEU A 46 4.08 -9.71 11.16
C LEU A 46 3.78 -8.43 10.38
N HIS A 47 4.59 -8.18 9.36
CA HIS A 47 4.44 -7.09 8.42
C HIS A 47 4.01 -7.59 7.04
N THR A 48 3.20 -6.80 6.34
CA THR A 48 2.74 -7.11 4.99
C THR A 48 2.80 -5.89 4.10
N VAL A 49 3.12 -6.08 2.82
CA VAL A 49 3.06 -4.99 1.84
C VAL A 49 1.63 -4.48 1.66
N CYS A 50 0.63 -5.30 1.98
CA CYS A 50 -0.78 -4.92 1.97
C CYS A 50 -1.03 -3.71 2.88
N GLU A 51 -0.44 -3.71 4.07
CA GLU A 51 -0.57 -2.63 5.06
C GLU A 51 0.48 -1.53 4.82
N GLU A 52 1.77 -1.88 4.76
CA GLU A 52 2.86 -0.89 4.74
C GLU A 52 2.85 -0.04 3.46
N ALA A 53 2.44 -0.62 2.32
CA ALA A 53 2.32 0.12 1.06
C ALA A 53 0.93 0.75 0.86
N ARG A 54 0.02 0.64 1.83
CA ARG A 54 -1.36 1.17 1.77
C ARG A 54 -2.13 0.65 0.55
N CYS A 55 -2.05 -0.65 0.30
CA CYS A 55 -2.67 -1.28 -0.86
C CYS A 55 -4.21 -1.11 -0.80
N PRO A 56 -4.86 -0.57 -1.85
CA PRO A 56 -6.31 -0.41 -1.85
C PRO A 56 -7.06 -1.75 -1.83
N ASN A 57 -6.42 -2.84 -2.26
CA ASN A 57 -7.03 -4.17 -2.39
C ASN A 57 -6.95 -5.00 -1.10
N ILE A 58 -6.42 -4.45 0.00
CA ILE A 58 -6.24 -5.19 1.26
C ILE A 58 -7.55 -5.84 1.75
N GLY A 59 -8.70 -5.18 1.55
CA GLY A 59 -9.99 -5.72 1.95
C GLY A 59 -10.36 -7.00 1.20
N GLU A 60 -10.24 -6.98 -0.13
CA GLU A 60 -10.54 -8.12 -0.99
C GLU A 60 -9.54 -9.26 -0.76
N CYS A 61 -8.24 -8.96 -0.85
CA CYS A 61 -7.19 -9.98 -0.71
C CYS A 61 -7.28 -10.70 0.64
N TRP A 62 -7.48 -9.97 1.74
CA TRP A 62 -7.53 -10.59 3.06
C TRP A 62 -8.85 -11.31 3.34
N GLU A 63 -9.96 -10.85 2.75
CA GLU A 63 -11.22 -11.62 2.80
C GLU A 63 -11.04 -12.99 2.14
N ASP A 64 -10.30 -13.02 1.02
CA ASP A 64 -9.93 -14.25 0.30
C ASP A 64 -8.76 -15.01 0.95
N ARG A 65 -8.34 -14.64 2.16
CA ARG A 65 -7.25 -15.28 2.93
C ARG A 65 -5.89 -15.24 2.22
N THR A 66 -5.63 -14.18 1.46
CA THR A 66 -4.37 -13.95 0.73
C THR A 66 -3.64 -12.73 1.27
N ALA A 67 -2.34 -12.87 1.54
CA ALA A 67 -1.48 -11.77 1.97
C ALA A 67 -0.05 -11.91 1.40
N THR A 68 0.62 -10.77 1.21
CA THR A 68 2.02 -10.71 0.79
C THR A 68 2.87 -10.18 1.93
N PHE A 69 3.71 -11.03 2.50
CA PHE A 69 4.51 -10.74 3.69
C PHE A 69 5.74 -9.90 3.38
N MET A 70 6.14 -9.09 4.37
CA MET A 70 7.42 -8.41 4.41
C MET A 70 8.26 -9.05 5.53
N ILE A 71 9.40 -9.64 5.16
CA ILE A 71 10.18 -10.50 6.06
C ILE A 71 11.27 -9.74 6.85
N LEU A 72 11.62 -8.52 6.46
CA LEU A 72 12.68 -7.71 7.08
C LEU A 72 12.12 -6.45 7.74
N GLY A 73 10.96 -6.57 8.40
CA GLY A 73 10.30 -5.44 9.06
C GLY A 73 9.53 -4.51 8.12
N ASP A 74 9.15 -3.34 8.62
CA ASP A 74 8.32 -2.32 7.99
C ASP A 74 9.10 -1.11 7.43
N VAL A 75 10.39 -0.98 7.77
CA VAL A 75 11.25 0.12 7.29
C VAL A 75 12.17 -0.32 6.15
N CYS A 76 12.09 0.38 5.02
CA CYS A 76 13.00 0.22 3.90
C CYS A 76 14.18 1.21 4.01
N THR A 77 15.40 0.75 3.76
CA THR A 77 16.59 1.63 3.72
C THR A 77 16.66 2.46 2.42
N ARG A 78 15.80 2.17 1.44
CA ARG A 78 15.66 2.93 0.19
C ARG A 78 14.46 3.86 0.24
N ARG A 79 14.43 4.85 -0.66
CA ARG A 79 13.35 5.85 -0.77
C ARG A 79 12.85 5.98 -2.21
N CYS A 80 12.15 4.97 -2.70
CA CYS A 80 11.51 5.03 -4.02
C CYS A 80 10.38 6.08 -4.00
N GLY A 81 10.37 7.01 -4.96
CA GLY A 81 9.44 8.15 -4.96
C GLY A 81 7.94 7.79 -5.03
N PHE A 82 7.61 6.56 -5.41
CA PHE A 82 6.23 6.06 -5.49
C PHE A 82 5.82 5.18 -4.29
N CYS A 83 6.79 4.73 -3.47
CA CYS A 83 6.54 3.71 -2.46
C CYS A 83 6.09 4.36 -1.15
N ALA A 84 5.01 3.81 -0.56
CA ALA A 84 4.45 4.31 0.69
C ALA A 84 5.04 3.67 1.96
N VAL A 85 5.89 2.64 1.80
CA VAL A 85 6.59 1.98 2.92
C VAL A 85 7.47 3.00 3.63
N SER A 86 7.47 2.95 4.97
CA SER A 86 8.33 3.79 5.80
C SER A 86 9.80 3.64 5.39
N HIS A 87 10.54 4.75 5.33
CA HIS A 87 11.95 4.71 4.97
C HIS A 87 12.81 5.26 6.11
N GLY A 88 13.98 4.67 6.29
CA GLY A 88 14.88 5.06 7.38
C GLY A 88 15.81 3.92 7.80
N ARG A 89 16.39 4.07 8.98
CA ARG A 89 17.16 3.03 9.64
C ARG A 89 16.20 2.14 10.45
N PRO A 90 16.20 0.82 10.23
CA PRO A 90 15.55 -0.15 11.11
C PRO A 90 15.84 0.09 12.59
N THR A 91 14.83 -0.08 13.45
CA THR A 91 14.96 0.05 14.92
C THR A 91 14.63 -1.23 15.68
N TRP A 92 14.43 -2.35 14.97
CA TRP A 92 14.08 -3.65 15.55
C TRP A 92 15.31 -4.50 15.93
N GLU A 93 16.36 -3.83 16.42
CA GLU A 93 17.50 -4.47 17.09
C GLU A 93 17.32 -4.40 18.61
#